data_AF-A0A538E6L4-F1
#
_entry.id   AF-A0A538E6L4-F1
#
_cell.length_a   1.000
_cell.length_b   1.000
_cell.length_c   1.000
_cell.angle_alpha   90.00
_cell.angle_beta   90.00
_cell.angle_gamma   90.00
#
_symmetry.space_group_name_H-M   'P 1'
#
loop_
_entity.id
_entity.type
_entity.pdbx_description
1 polymer ?
#
loop_
_entity_poly.entity_id
_entity_poly.type
_entity_poly.pdbx_seq_one_letter_code
_entity_poly.pdbx_strand_id
1 'polypeptide(L)' 'FVTAENAGASPLIANRTTVGPWETFQLIHNADGSVSFKAVNGQYVTAENAGASALIANRGTIGPWEEFDLMGS' A
#
# COMPACT_ATOMS: atom_id res chain seq x y z
N PHE A 1 -8.65 8.27 -7.20
CA PHE A 1 -8.33 7.06 -6.43
C PHE A 1 -6.85 6.74 -6.57
N VAL A 2 -6.23 6.20 -5.52
CA VAL A 2 -4.82 5.76 -5.49
C VAL A 2 -4.75 4.40 -6.20
N THR A 3 -3.81 4.25 -7.13
CA THR A 3 -3.76 3.10 -8.04
C THR A 3 -2.44 2.36 -7.92
N ALA A 4 -2.49 1.03 -7.76
CA ALA A 4 -1.33 0.13 -7.84
C ALA A 4 -0.98 -0.17 -9.32
N GLU A 5 -0.43 0.82 -10.01
CA GLU A 5 -0.05 0.75 -11.43
C GLU A 5 0.96 -0.37 -11.72
N ASN A 6 1.01 -0.83 -12.97
CA ASN A 6 1.91 -1.89 -13.44
C ASN A 6 1.90 -3.12 -12.52
N ALA A 7 0.71 -3.59 -12.17
CA ALA A 7 0.51 -4.67 -11.22
C ALA A 7 1.22 -4.45 -9.86
N GLY A 8 1.25 -3.20 -9.37
CA GLY A 8 1.86 -2.78 -8.11
C GLY A 8 3.38 -2.66 -8.11
N ALA A 9 4.05 -2.93 -9.24
CA ALA A 9 5.51 -2.80 -9.37
C ALA A 9 5.97 -1.35 -9.59
N SER A 10 5.04 -0.42 -9.85
CA SER A 10 5.32 1.01 -9.99
C SER A 10 4.87 1.79 -8.75
N PRO A 11 5.35 3.05 -8.59
CA PRO A 11 4.82 3.96 -7.59
C PRO A 11 3.29 4.00 -7.59
N LEU A 12 2.69 4.10 -6.41
CA LEU A 12 1.26 4.36 -6.29
C LEU A 12 0.95 5.77 -6.86
N ILE A 13 -0.02 5.85 -7.77
CA ILE A 13 -0.39 7.11 -8.44
C ILE A 13 -1.87 7.40 -8.22
N ALA A 14 -2.21 8.63 -7.84
CA ALA A 14 -3.60 9.07 -7.71
C ALA A 14 -4.13 9.69 -9.02
N ASN A 15 -4.45 8.87 -10.02
CA ASN A 15 -4.78 9.31 -11.39
C ASN A 15 -6.14 8.82 -11.93
N ARG A 16 -6.97 8.18 -11.11
CA ARG A 16 -8.25 7.59 -11.57
C ARG A 16 -9.47 8.26 -10.94
N THR A 17 -10.54 8.40 -11.72
CA THR A 17 -11.82 9.00 -11.30
C THR A 17 -12.88 7.97 -10.91
N THR A 18 -12.61 6.68 -11.09
CA THR A 18 -13.48 5.56 -10.70
C THR A 18 -12.68 4.51 -9.95
N VAL A 19 -13.35 3.70 -9.12
CA VAL A 19 -12.75 2.57 -8.41
C VAL A 19 -12.81 1.33 -9.29
N GLY A 20 -11.68 0.66 -9.43
CA GLY A 20 -11.55 -0.69 -9.95
C GLY A 20 -10.61 -1.54 -9.09
N PRO A 21 -10.22 -2.73 -9.59
CA PRO A 21 -9.35 -3.63 -8.84
C PRO A 21 -8.02 -2.98 -8.44
N TRP A 22 -7.40 -2.22 -9.34
CA TRP A 22 -6.09 -1.60 -9.09
C TRP A 22 -6.14 -0.43 -8.09
N GLU A 23 -7.33 0.11 -7.84
CA GLU A 23 -7.58 1.14 -6.85
C GLU A 23 -8.01 0.58 -5.48
N THR A 24 -8.16 -0.74 -5.38
CA THR A 24 -8.65 -1.41 -4.18
C THR A 24 -7.50 -2.04 -3.40
N PHE A 25 -7.51 -1.83 -2.09
CA PHE A 25 -6.53 -2.39 -1.16
C PHE A 25 -7.25 -3.09 0.00
N GLN A 26 -6.71 -4.22 0.44
CA GLN A 26 -7.11 -4.82 1.69
C GLN A 26 -6.40 -4.09 2.83
N LEU A 27 -7.18 -3.57 3.78
CA LEU A 27 -6.67 -3.05 5.06
C LEU A 27 -6.44 -4.22 6.02
N ILE A 28 -5.25 -4.28 6.60
CA ILE A 28 -4.86 -5.29 7.58
C ILE A 28 -4.51 -4.57 8.87
N HIS A 29 -5.12 -4.98 9.98
CA HIS A 29 -4.79 -4.49 11.32
C HIS A 29 -3.75 -5.40 11.94
N ASN A 30 -2.61 -4.83 12.33
CA ASN A 30 -1.51 -5.56 12.94
C ASN A 30 -1.66 -5.60 14.46
N ALA A 31 -0.96 -6.54 15.10
CA ALA A 31 -1.07 -6.76 16.55
C ALA A 31 -0.52 -5.60 17.39
N ASP A 32 0.37 -4.79 16.81
CA ASP A 32 1.01 -3.64 17.45
C ASP A 32 0.22 -2.32 17.30
N GLY A 33 -0.93 -2.36 16.62
CA GLY A 33 -1.79 -1.21 16.38
C GLY A 33 -1.52 -0.48 15.06
N SER A 34 -0.47 -0.84 14.32
CA SER A 34 -0.25 -0.35 12.97
C SER A 34 -1.23 -0.99 11.98
N VAL A 35 -1.27 -0.46 10.75
CA VAL A 35 -2.00 -1.07 9.63
C VAL A 35 -1.08 -1.32 8.45
N SER A 36 -1.46 -2.28 7.62
CA SER A 36 -0.80 -2.56 6.35
C SER A 36 -1.83 -2.58 5.22
N PHE A 37 -1.39 -2.19 4.03
CA PHE A 37 -2.22 -2.21 2.82
C PHE A 37 -1.71 -3.28 1.85
N LYS A 38 -2.59 -4.21 1.45
CA LYS A 38 -2.28 -5.23 0.45
C LYS A 38 -3.01 -4.93 -0.85
N ALA A 39 -2.26 -4.81 -1.94
CA ALA A 39 -2.80 -4.57 -3.26
C ALA A 39 -3.30 -5.88 -3.92
N VAL A 40 -4.06 -5.76 -5.00
CA VAL A 40 -4.62 -6.91 -5.74
C VAL A 40 -3.57 -7.85 -6.35
N ASN A 41 -2.33 -7.40 -6.49
CA ASN A 41 -1.20 -8.24 -6.89
C ASN A 41 -0.71 -9.18 -5.78
N GLY A 42 -1.32 -9.12 -4.59
CA GLY A 42 -0.94 -9.92 -3.42
C GLY A 42 0.23 -9.38 -2.62
N GLN A 43 0.73 -8.18 -2.94
CA GLN A 43 1.89 -7.57 -2.30
C GLN A 43 1.48 -6.40 -1.40
N TYR A 44 2.34 -6.10 -0.42
CA TYR A 44 2.16 -5.03 0.54
C TYR A 44 2.75 -3.71 0.03
N VAL A 45 2.07 -2.61 0.35
CA VAL A 45 2.54 -1.25 0.11
C VAL A 45 3.72 -0.97 1.04
N THR A 46 4.83 -0.55 0.46
CA THR A 46 6.12 -0.40 1.14
C THR A 46 6.59 1.06 1.07
N ALA A 47 6.93 1.62 2.23
CA ALA A 47 7.56 2.93 2.41
C ALA A 47 9.09 2.83 2.34
N GLU A 48 9.61 2.58 1.14
CA GLU A 48 11.06 2.52 0.87
C GLU A 48 11.78 3.79 1.33
N ASN A 49 13.07 3.64 1.65
CA ASN A 49 13.95 4.75 2.05
C ASN A 49 13.36 5.60 3.19
N ALA A 50 12.79 4.94 4.21
CA ALA A 50 12.11 5.60 5.32
C ALA A 50 11.03 6.62 4.89
N GLY A 51 10.28 6.27 3.84
CA GLY A 51 9.21 7.11 3.30
C GLY A 51 9.68 8.30 2.46
N ALA A 52 10.99 8.45 2.22
CA ALA A 52 11.52 9.49 1.32
C ALA A 52 11.40 9.11 -0.17
N SER A 53 11.03 7.86 -0.47
CA SER A 53 10.70 7.40 -1.83
C SER A 53 9.21 7.19 -2.00
N ALA A 54 8.77 7.08 -3.26
CA ALA A 54 7.38 6.79 -3.55
C ALA A 54 6.98 5.41 -3.02
N LEU A 55 5.73 5.27 -2.60
CA LEU A 55 5.18 4.00 -2.11
C LEU A 55 5.03 3.01 -3.28
N ILE A 56 5.42 1.75 -3.08
CA ILE A 56 5.35 0.68 -4.09
C ILE A 56 4.75 -0.57 -3.45
N ALA A 57 3.90 -1.32 -4.16
CA ALA A 57 3.33 -2.57 -3.67
C ALA A 57 4.16 -3.78 -4.12
N ASN A 58 5.32 -4.00 -3.50
CA ASN A 58 6.35 -4.94 -3.98
C ASN A 58 6.93 -5.90 -2.92
N ARG A 59 6.33 -6.01 -1.73
CA ARG A 59 6.79 -6.94 -0.69
C ARG A 59 5.76 -8.04 -0.42
N GLY A 60 6.24 -9.27 -0.25
CA GLY A 60 5.39 -10.44 0.04
C GLY A 60 5.07 -10.64 1.52
N THR A 61 5.74 -9.91 2.42
CA THR A 61 5.63 -10.03 3.88
C THR A 61 5.62 -8.65 4.50
N ILE A 62 4.91 -8.49 5.62
CA ILE A 62 4.92 -7.27 6.42
C ILE A 62 6.22 -7.22 7.23
N GLY A 63 6.91 -6.10 7.13
CA GLY A 63 7.97 -5.68 8.04
C GLY A 63 7.84 -4.18 8.34
N PRO A 64 8.89 -3.55 8.89
CA PRO A 64 8.82 -2.18 9.39
C PRO A 64 8.53 -1.12 8.32
N TRP A 65 8.64 -1.47 7.04
CA TRP A 65 8.36 -0.55 5.92
C TRP A 65 6.93 -0.71 5.37
N GLU A 66 6.20 -1.73 5.78
CA GLU A 66 4.83 -2.03 5.36
C GLU A 66 3.79 -1.66 6.44
N GLU A 67 4.25 -1.04 7.52
CA GLU A 67 3.46 -0.62 8.67
C GLU A 67 3.22 0.89 8.63
N PHE A 68 1.96 1.28 8.83
CA PHE A 68 1.51 2.66 8.79
C PHE A 68 0.62 2.95 9.99
N ASP A 69 0.67 4.17 10.50
CA ASP A 69 -0.29 4.65 11.49
C ASP A 69 -1.60 5.04 10.80
N LEU A 70 -2.72 4.47 11.26
CA LEU A 70 -4.05 4.90 10.82
C LEU A 70 -4.55 6.02 11.74
N MET A 71 -4.32 7.27 11.34
CA MET A 71 -4.73 8.45 12.10
C MET A 71 -6.22 8.78 11.85
N GLY A 72 -7.05 8.69 12.89
CA GLY A 72 -8.43 9.24 12.89
C GLY A 72 -9.58 8.22 12.95
N SER A 73 -9.57 7.32 13.93
CA SER A 73 -10.77 6.54 14.33
C SER A 73 -11.72 7.36 15.18
#